data_AF-G4ZHQ3-F1
#
_entry.id   AF-G4ZHQ3-F1
#
_cell.length_a   1.000
_cell.length_b   1.000
_cell.length_c   1.000
_cell.angle_alpha   90.00
_cell.angle_beta   90.00
_cell.angle_gamma   90.00
#
_symmetry.space_group_name_H-M   'P 1'
#
loop_
_entity.id
_entity.type
_entity.pdbx_description
1 polymer ?
#
loop_
_entity_poly.entity_id
_entity_poly.type
_entity_poly.pdbx_seq_one_letter_code
_entity_poly.pdbx_strand_id
1 'polypeptide(L)'
;MKLTALSIVCFLHAVAAKSAPPCGLPCSEPREYCDSSIGECRAAAADSTECYNATTSLFQDGCDPGFKCLNSLCRSAFESEAADGRTCSIICAAGKFCENGTTECRGPADDSQCFNMSTGFFQDGCADGFYCSFNKCVDVSV
;
A
#
# COMPACT_ATOMS: atom_id res chain seq x y z
N MET A 1 43.27 -38.68 -36.00
CA MET A 1 41.87 -38.70 -36.51
C MET A 1 41.05 -39.51 -35.52
N LYS A 2 39.97 -39.09 -34.86
CA LYS A 2 39.11 -37.90 -34.85
C LYS A 2 38.54 -37.82 -33.40
N LEU A 3 38.56 -36.65 -32.76
CA LEU A 3 37.77 -36.41 -31.54
C LEU A 3 36.36 -35.97 -31.97
N THR A 4 35.34 -36.73 -31.60
CA THR A 4 33.94 -36.38 -31.86
C THR A 4 33.45 -35.50 -30.72
N ALA A 5 33.27 -34.21 -30.99
CA ALA A 5 32.69 -33.26 -30.05
C ALA A 5 31.17 -33.47 -29.96
N LEU A 6 30.67 -33.76 -28.75
CA LEU A 6 29.24 -33.80 -28.45
C LEU A 6 28.78 -32.36 -28.18
N SER A 7 28.12 -31.72 -29.16
CA SER A 7 27.50 -30.41 -28.96
C SER A 7 26.25 -30.55 -28.09
N ILE A 8 26.37 -30.19 -26.81
CA ILE A 8 25.23 -29.92 -25.93
C ILE A 8 24.62 -28.59 -26.38
N VAL A 9 23.49 -28.65 -27.08
CA VAL A 9 22.68 -27.48 -27.38
C VAL A 9 21.95 -27.08 -26.09
N CYS A 10 22.56 -26.18 -25.33
CA CYS A 10 21.89 -25.54 -24.22
C CYS A 10 20.85 -24.56 -24.81
N PHE A 11 19.58 -24.94 -24.79
CA PHE A 11 18.47 -24.02 -25.07
C PHE A 11 18.43 -22.95 -23.97
N LEU A 12 19.21 -21.89 -24.14
CA LEU A 12 18.93 -20.62 -23.48
C LEU A 12 17.59 -20.13 -24.02
N HIS A 13 16.52 -20.35 -23.25
CA HIS A 13 15.34 -19.54 -23.38
C HIS A 13 15.74 -18.13 -22.96
N ALA A 14 16.02 -17.27 -23.94
CA ALA A 14 16.10 -15.85 -23.71
C ALA A 14 14.69 -15.40 -23.28
N VAL A 15 14.46 -15.36 -21.97
CA VAL A 15 13.36 -14.59 -21.41
C VAL A 15 13.68 -13.16 -21.80
N ALA A 16 12.92 -12.61 -22.74
CA ALA A 16 13.00 -11.21 -23.09
C ALA A 16 12.72 -10.44 -21.79
N ALA A 17 13.75 -9.84 -21.20
CA ALA A 17 13.60 -8.85 -20.16
C ALA A 17 12.82 -7.69 -20.81
N LYS A 18 11.50 -7.70 -20.61
CA LYS A 18 10.67 -6.52 -20.83
C LYS A 18 11.25 -5.49 -19.88
N SER A 19 11.99 -4.52 -20.42
CA SER A 19 12.44 -3.38 -19.65
C SER A 19 11.22 -2.73 -19.03
N ALA A 20 11.00 -2.99 -17.75
CA ALA A 20 9.91 -2.41 -16.99
C ALA A 20 10.11 -0.88 -16.92
N PRO A 21 9.01 -0.11 -16.84
CA PRO A 21 9.12 1.32 -16.66
C PRO A 21 9.91 1.60 -15.37
N PRO A 22 10.88 2.53 -15.39
CA PRO A 22 11.56 2.93 -14.16
C PRO A 22 10.51 3.35 -13.12
N CYS A 23 10.69 2.92 -11.87
CA CYS A 23 9.79 3.30 -10.78
C CYS A 23 9.56 4.82 -10.81
N GLY A 24 8.32 5.21 -11.10
CA GLY A 24 7.98 6.56 -11.57
C GLY A 24 6.53 6.67 -12.06
N LEU A 25 5.90 5.53 -12.36
CA LEU A 25 4.45 5.41 -12.56
C LEU A 25 3.85 4.43 -11.54
N PRO A 26 2.58 4.60 -11.16
CA PRO A 26 1.88 3.65 -10.30
C PRO A 26 1.69 2.29 -11.01
N CYS A 27 1.74 1.21 -10.23
CA CYS A 27 1.45 -0.15 -10.72
C CYS A 27 -0.04 -0.31 -11.05
N SER A 28 -0.33 -1.16 -12.04
CA SER A 28 -1.68 -1.34 -12.57
C SER A 28 -2.56 -2.25 -11.72
N GLU A 29 -1.96 -3.25 -11.07
CA GLU A 29 -2.70 -4.24 -10.30
C GLU A 29 -2.80 -3.84 -8.82
N PRO A 30 -3.93 -4.18 -8.16
CA PRO A 30 -4.07 -3.97 -6.73
C PRO A 30 -2.98 -4.68 -5.94
N ARG A 31 -2.38 -3.98 -4.97
CA ARG A 31 -1.34 -4.51 -4.07
C ARG A 31 -0.04 -4.91 -4.78
N GLU A 32 0.18 -4.42 -5.99
CA GLU A 32 1.51 -4.36 -6.58
C GLU A 32 2.18 -3.03 -6.27
N TYR A 33 3.49 -3.11 -6.07
CA TYR A 33 4.34 -1.97 -5.81
C TYR A 33 5.59 -2.07 -6.67
N CYS A 34 6.12 -0.92 -7.10
CA CYS A 34 7.35 -0.90 -7.88
C CYS A 34 8.53 -1.14 -6.97
N ASP A 35 9.16 -2.30 -7.11
CA ASP A 35 10.35 -2.67 -6.38
C ASP A 35 11.57 -2.10 -7.10
N SER A 36 12.17 -1.08 -6.51
CA SER A 36 13.32 -0.36 -7.07
C SER A 36 14.58 -1.21 -7.20
N SER A 37 14.69 -2.36 -6.52
CA SER A 37 15.83 -3.27 -6.67
C SER A 37 15.82 -4.02 -8.00
N ILE A 38 14.62 -4.30 -8.53
CA ILE A 38 14.43 -4.99 -9.81
C ILE A 38 13.89 -4.06 -10.90
N GLY A 39 13.39 -2.88 -10.52
CA GLY A 39 12.82 -1.90 -11.44
C GLY A 39 11.45 -2.30 -11.99
N GLU A 40 10.74 -3.23 -11.35
CA GLU A 40 9.47 -3.79 -11.83
C GLU A 40 8.37 -3.72 -10.77
N CYS A 41 7.11 -3.67 -11.21
CA CYS A 41 5.96 -3.87 -10.35
C CYS A 41 5.84 -5.33 -9.95
N ARG A 42 5.70 -5.58 -8.64
CA ARG A 42 5.41 -6.92 -8.11
C ARG A 42 4.56 -6.85 -6.86
N ALA A 43 3.92 -7.96 -6.53
CA ALA A 43 3.30 -8.19 -5.24
C ALA A 43 4.26 -8.94 -4.29
N ALA A 44 3.95 -8.95 -3.00
CA ALA A 44 4.60 -9.88 -2.07
C ALA A 44 4.23 -11.32 -2.46
N ALA A 45 5.16 -12.26 -2.26
CA ALA A 45 4.87 -13.67 -2.47
C ALA A 45 3.77 -14.15 -1.51
N ALA A 46 2.90 -15.05 -1.99
CA ALA A 46 1.91 -15.69 -1.12
C ALA A 46 2.61 -16.38 0.05
N ASP A 47 2.07 -16.22 1.26
CA ASP A 47 2.60 -16.78 2.52
C ASP A 47 4.02 -16.33 2.90
N SER A 48 4.50 -15.21 2.35
CA SER A 48 5.76 -14.60 2.75
C SER A 48 5.60 -13.61 3.90
N THR A 49 6.71 -13.35 4.61
CA THR A 49 6.85 -12.22 5.55
C THR A 49 7.21 -10.91 4.86
N GLU A 50 7.30 -10.92 3.53
CA GLU A 50 7.70 -9.76 2.74
C GLU A 50 6.64 -8.66 2.79
N CYS A 51 7.10 -7.44 2.96
CA CYS A 51 6.25 -6.27 3.03
C CYS A 51 6.89 -5.08 2.33
N TYR A 52 6.10 -4.32 1.57
CA TYR A 52 6.60 -3.18 0.81
C TYR A 52 6.82 -1.97 1.73
N ASN A 53 8.02 -1.39 1.68
CA ASN A 53 8.34 -0.14 2.34
C ASN A 53 8.31 1.00 1.29
N ALA A 54 7.31 1.88 1.41
CA ALA A 54 7.12 2.98 0.46
C ALA A 54 8.23 4.05 0.52
N THR A 55 8.92 4.18 1.65
CA THR A 55 10.03 5.13 1.80
C THR A 55 11.26 4.67 1.03
N THR A 56 11.57 3.38 1.08
CA THR A 56 12.72 2.80 0.37
C THR A 56 12.36 2.28 -1.03
N SER A 57 11.06 2.14 -1.32
CA SER A 57 10.55 1.53 -2.54
C SER A 57 11.08 0.12 -2.77
N LEU A 58 11.09 -0.69 -1.71
CA LEU A 58 11.60 -2.06 -1.68
C LEU A 58 10.66 -2.93 -0.87
N PHE A 59 10.56 -4.22 -1.21
CA PHE A 59 10.06 -5.19 -0.24
C PHE A 59 11.19 -5.62 0.69
N GLN A 60 10.81 -5.92 1.93
CA GLN A 60 11.70 -6.32 3.01
C GLN A 60 10.99 -7.37 3.86
N ASP A 61 11.76 -8.19 4.58
CA ASP A 61 11.21 -9.12 5.56
C ASP A 61 10.73 -8.38 6.80
N GLY A 62 9.41 -8.38 7.02
CA GLY A 62 8.79 -7.59 8.08
C GLY A 62 8.87 -6.08 7.82
N CYS A 63 8.59 -5.28 8.86
CA CYS A 63 8.65 -3.82 8.77
C CYS A 63 9.59 -3.26 9.85
N ASP A 64 10.12 -2.07 9.59
CA ASP A 64 11.00 -1.36 10.50
C ASP A 64 10.31 -1.11 11.87
N PRO A 65 11.06 -0.93 12.96
CA PRO A 65 10.48 -0.63 14.26
C PRO A 65 9.51 0.55 14.21
N GLY A 66 8.33 0.38 14.80
CA GLY A 66 7.26 1.39 14.73
C GLY A 66 6.40 1.30 13.47
N PHE A 67 6.52 0.24 12.67
CA PHE A 67 5.64 -0.07 11.53
C PHE A 67 5.10 -1.51 11.64
N LYS A 68 3.94 -1.79 11.06
CA LYS A 68 3.41 -3.15 10.88
C LYS A 68 3.14 -3.44 9.41
N CYS A 69 3.29 -4.72 9.07
CA CYS A 69 2.97 -5.21 7.74
C CYS A 69 1.45 -5.43 7.63
N LEU A 70 0.76 -4.56 6.89
CA LEU A 70 -0.67 -4.66 6.65
C LEU A 70 -0.97 -4.73 5.17
N ASN A 71 -1.59 -5.82 4.73
CA ASN A 71 -1.89 -6.07 3.32
C ASN A 71 -0.64 -5.89 2.43
N SER A 72 0.49 -6.44 2.88
CA SER A 72 1.78 -6.37 2.18
C SER A 72 2.38 -4.97 2.02
N LEU A 73 1.95 -3.98 2.82
CA LEU A 73 2.51 -2.64 2.92
C LEU A 73 2.92 -2.32 4.36
N CYS A 74 4.15 -1.82 4.55
CA CYS A 74 4.60 -1.28 5.82
C CYS A 74 3.90 0.04 6.11
N ARG A 75 3.14 0.06 7.20
CA ARG A 75 2.41 1.23 7.69
C ARG A 75 2.79 1.52 9.11
N SER A 76 2.68 2.78 9.52
CA SER A 76 3.03 3.16 10.88
C SER A 76 2.23 2.31 11.88
N ALA A 77 2.88 1.90 12.96
CA ALA A 77 2.29 1.02 13.96
C ALA A 77 1.02 1.67 14.55
N PHE A 78 1.01 3.01 14.65
CA PHE A 78 -0.13 3.83 15.07
C PHE A 78 -1.29 3.88 14.07
N GLU A 79 -1.04 3.64 12.78
CA GLU A 79 -2.10 3.45 11.78
C GLU A 79 -2.54 1.99 11.66
N SER A 80 -1.67 1.07 12.05
CA SER A 80 -1.91 -0.37 11.95
C SER A 80 -2.56 -1.01 13.18
N GLU A 81 -2.35 -0.40 14.33
CA GLU A 81 -3.32 -0.36 15.39
C GLU A 81 -4.29 0.72 14.94
N ALA A 82 -5.43 0.36 14.34
CA ALA A 82 -6.55 1.23 14.59
C ALA A 82 -6.65 1.36 16.11
N ALA A 83 -6.25 2.51 16.67
CA ALA A 83 -6.16 2.72 18.12
C ALA A 83 -7.51 2.61 18.86
N ASP A 84 -8.55 2.06 18.24
CA ASP A 84 -9.95 2.16 18.69
C ASP A 84 -10.87 1.01 18.23
N GLY A 85 -10.35 -0.17 17.82
CA GLY A 85 -11.23 -1.27 17.40
C GLY A 85 -11.95 -1.05 16.07
N ARG A 86 -11.36 -0.25 15.18
CA ARG A 86 -11.90 0.03 13.83
C ARG A 86 -11.76 -1.19 12.93
N THR A 87 -12.89 -1.68 12.42
CA THR A 87 -12.96 -2.93 11.61
C THR A 87 -12.51 -2.73 10.16
N CYS A 88 -12.45 -1.50 9.67
CA CYS A 88 -12.26 -1.27 8.25
C CYS A 88 -10.78 -1.13 7.85
N SER A 89 -10.25 -2.16 7.18
CA SER A 89 -8.84 -2.29 6.80
C SER A 89 -8.53 -2.01 5.32
N ILE A 90 -9.52 -1.54 4.54
CA ILE A 90 -9.39 -1.31 3.10
C ILE A 90 -8.82 0.08 2.78
N ILE A 91 -8.04 0.15 1.70
CA ILE A 91 -7.52 1.39 1.15
C ILE A 91 -8.60 2.02 0.28
N CYS A 92 -8.98 3.25 0.60
CA CYS A 92 -9.91 4.04 -0.19
C CYS A 92 -9.17 5.05 -1.07
N ALA A 93 -9.80 5.48 -2.17
CA ALA A 93 -9.29 6.61 -2.96
C ALA A 93 -9.18 7.89 -2.11
N ALA A 94 -8.34 8.84 -2.52
CA ALA A 94 -8.15 10.09 -1.80
C ALA A 94 -9.49 10.80 -1.50
N GLY A 95 -9.66 11.24 -0.26
CA GLY A 95 -10.88 11.89 0.21
C GLY A 95 -12.07 10.95 0.45
N LYS A 96 -11.87 9.63 0.36
CA LYS A 96 -12.84 8.60 0.75
C LYS A 96 -12.31 7.80 1.93
N PHE A 97 -13.24 7.33 2.75
CA PHE A 97 -12.97 6.55 3.95
C PHE A 97 -14.01 5.45 4.07
N CYS A 98 -13.66 4.40 4.79
CA CYS A 98 -14.61 3.37 5.17
C CYS A 98 -14.86 3.45 6.68
N GLU A 99 -16.12 3.33 7.04
CA GLU A 99 -16.55 3.50 8.41
C GLU A 99 -16.40 2.20 9.19
N ASN A 100 -16.34 2.31 10.52
CA ASN A 100 -16.30 1.13 11.37
C ASN A 100 -17.51 0.21 11.11
N GLY A 101 -17.25 -1.09 11.03
CA GLY A 101 -18.27 -2.09 10.73
C GLY A 101 -18.63 -2.22 9.24
N THR A 102 -18.00 -1.45 8.34
CA THR A 102 -18.21 -1.58 6.88
C THR A 102 -16.94 -2.00 6.14
N THR A 103 -17.12 -2.45 4.90
CA THR A 103 -16.04 -2.68 3.93
C THR A 103 -16.28 -1.85 2.67
N GLU A 104 -16.94 -0.71 2.80
CA GLU A 104 -17.27 0.16 1.68
C GLU A 104 -16.61 1.52 1.84
N CYS A 105 -15.90 1.95 0.80
CA CYS A 105 -15.31 3.27 0.74
C CYS A 105 -16.34 4.29 0.26
N ARG A 106 -16.61 5.31 1.07
CA ARG A 106 -17.47 6.43 0.70
C ARG A 106 -16.83 7.78 0.98
N GLY A 107 -17.37 8.82 0.35
CA GLY A 107 -17.09 10.21 0.71
C GLY A 107 -18.14 10.75 1.70
N PRO A 108 -18.09 12.07 1.98
CA PRO A 108 -19.17 12.77 2.66
C PRO A 108 -20.49 12.61 1.92
N ALA A 109 -21.59 12.56 2.65
CA ALA A 109 -22.93 12.61 2.06
C ALA A 109 -23.25 14.02 1.51
N ASP A 110 -22.67 15.04 2.14
CA ASP A 110 -22.78 16.45 1.79
C ASP A 110 -21.55 17.23 2.30
N ASP A 111 -21.47 18.52 1.97
CA ASP A 111 -20.32 19.37 2.28
C ASP A 111 -20.11 19.64 3.78
N SER A 112 -21.08 19.30 4.63
CA SER A 112 -20.95 19.45 6.09
C SER A 112 -20.29 18.24 6.75
N GLN A 113 -20.28 17.08 6.08
CA GLN A 113 -19.73 15.87 6.63
C GLN A 113 -18.20 15.80 6.52
N CYS A 114 -17.57 15.35 7.60
CA CYS A 114 -16.14 15.10 7.66
C CYS A 114 -15.83 13.79 8.38
N PHE A 115 -14.82 13.06 7.91
CA PHE A 115 -14.41 11.81 8.54
C PHE A 115 -13.57 12.06 9.79
N ASN A 116 -14.02 11.54 10.93
CA ASN A 116 -13.28 11.58 12.18
C ASN A 116 -12.47 10.29 12.35
N MET A 117 -11.15 10.43 12.35
CA MET A 117 -10.23 9.30 12.44
C MET A 117 -10.31 8.59 13.80
N SER A 118 -10.62 9.32 14.88
CA SER A 118 -10.72 8.73 16.21
C SER A 118 -11.97 7.86 16.33
N THR A 119 -13.12 8.35 15.86
CA THR A 119 -14.37 7.58 15.94
C THR A 119 -14.52 6.55 14.83
N GLY A 120 -13.88 6.76 13.67
CA GLY A 120 -14.01 5.91 12.50
C GLY A 120 -15.33 6.11 11.73
N PHE A 121 -15.95 7.28 11.83
CA PHE A 121 -17.22 7.61 11.17
C PHE A 121 -17.17 9.01 10.53
N PHE A 122 -18.00 9.23 9.52
CA PHE A 122 -18.30 10.60 9.11
C PHE A 122 -19.27 11.24 10.11
N GLN A 123 -19.06 12.52 10.37
CA GLN A 123 -19.85 13.32 11.29
C GLN A 123 -20.01 14.73 10.72
N ASP A 124 -20.97 15.48 11.22
CA ASP A 124 -21.20 16.85 10.80
C ASP A 124 -20.16 17.76 11.47
N GLY A 125 -19.29 18.36 10.65
CA GLY A 125 -18.18 19.18 11.11
C GLY A 125 -17.11 18.41 11.90
N CYS A 126 -16.14 19.16 12.42
CA CYS A 126 -15.08 18.64 13.26
C CYS A 126 -15.18 19.22 14.68
N ALA A 127 -14.63 18.50 15.65
CA ALA A 127 -14.53 19.00 17.02
C ALA A 127 -13.66 20.25 17.10
N ASP A 128 -13.82 21.03 18.17
CA ASP A 128 -13.00 22.23 18.42
C ASP A 128 -11.50 21.91 18.35
N GLY A 129 -10.74 22.78 17.67
CA GLY A 129 -9.31 22.55 17.40
C GLY A 129 -9.02 21.70 16.17
N PHE A 130 -10.05 21.23 15.45
CA PHE A 130 -9.90 20.49 14.21
C PHE A 130 -10.62 21.18 13.06
N TYR A 131 -10.09 21.05 11.85
CA TYR A 131 -10.69 21.56 10.62
C TYR A 131 -10.90 20.42 9.61
N CYS A 132 -11.95 20.53 8.80
CA CYS A 132 -12.22 19.54 7.77
C CYS A 132 -11.35 19.81 6.53
N SER A 133 -10.37 18.94 6.29
CA SER A 133 -9.49 19.02 5.11
C SER A 133 -9.41 17.68 4.42
N PHE A 134 -9.56 17.66 3.09
CA PHE A 134 -9.63 16.41 2.32
C PHE A 134 -10.64 15.40 2.89
N ASN A 135 -11.80 15.90 3.31
CA ASN A 135 -12.91 15.13 3.90
C ASN A 135 -12.54 14.40 5.21
N LYS A 136 -11.48 14.81 5.91
CA LYS A 136 -11.12 14.31 7.25
C LYS A 136 -10.83 15.43 8.23
N CYS A 137 -11.12 15.19 9.50
CA CYS A 137 -10.78 16.10 10.57
C CYS A 137 -9.27 16.05 10.84
N VAL A 138 -8.62 17.21 10.71
CA VAL A 138 -7.18 17.40 10.97
C VAL A 138 -7.00 18.46 12.05
N ASP A 139 -6.03 18.26 12.94
CA ASP A 139 -5.67 19.24 13.96
C ASP A 139 -5.04 20.46 13.28
N VAL A 140 -5.44 21.66 13.68
CA VAL A 140 -4.88 22.93 13.16
C VAL A 140 -3.74 23.48 14.01
N SER A 141 -3.40 22.80 15.10
CA SER A 141 -2.32 23.15 16.03
C SER A 141 -0.98 22.65 15.47
N VAL A 142 -0.47 23.30 14.42
CA VAL A 142 0.92 23.15 13.95
C VAL A 142 1.85 24.13 14.63
#